data_AF-A0A355BG53-F1
#
_entry.id   AF-A0A355BG53-F1
#
_cell.length_a   1.000
_cell.length_b   1.000
_cell.length_c   1.000
_cell.angle_alpha   90.00
_cell.angle_beta   90.00
_cell.angle_gamma   90.00
#
_symmetry.space_group_name_H-M   'P 1'
#
loop_
_entity.id
_entity.type
_entity.pdbx_description
1 polymer ?
#
loop_
_entity_poly.entity_id
_entity_poly.type
_entity_poly.pdbx_seq_one_letter_code
_entity_poly.pdbx_strand_id
1 'polypeptide(L)' 'TLLKVYNAADPAPLLAALFVTGIAPVSGYFGPLVGLLAGYLHLGMVMHVGWLHSGLNLYNNGFSGGLVTMFVVA' A
#
# COMPACT_ATOMS: atom_id res chain seq x y z
N THR A 1 8.99 -3.28 -16.90
CA THR A 1 9.32 -4.43 -16.04
C THR A 1 8.15 -4.68 -15.12
N LEU A 2 7.36 -5.74 -15.38
CA LEU A 2 6.06 -5.96 -14.73
C LEU A 2 6.14 -6.06 -13.20
N LEU A 3 7.28 -6.53 -12.70
CA LEU A 3 7.64 -6.56 -11.29
C LEU A 3 8.79 -5.58 -11.05
N LYS A 4 8.53 -4.56 -10.23
CA LYS A 4 9.55 -3.63 -9.77
C LYS A 4 9.97 -4.02 -8.36
N VAL A 5 11.23 -4.39 -8.20
CA VAL A 5 11.82 -4.72 -6.90
C VAL A 5 12.30 -3.43 -6.26
N TYR A 6 11.86 -3.17 -5.03
CA TYR A 6 12.28 -2.02 -4.23
C TYR A 6 13.25 -2.50 -3.16
N ASN A 7 14.20 -1.65 -2.78
CA ASN A 7 15.09 -1.95 -1.66
C ASN A 7 14.28 -1.85 -0.35
N ALA A 8 14.28 -2.92 0.44
CA ALA A 8 13.55 -2.96 1.70
C ALA A 8 14.09 -1.98 2.76
N ALA A 9 15.33 -1.51 2.59
CA ALA A 9 15.93 -0.51 3.48
C ALA A 9 15.48 0.93 3.17
N ASP A 10 14.84 1.17 2.02
CA ASP A 10 14.37 2.51 1.67
C ASP A 10 13.19 2.91 2.57
N PRO A 11 13.07 4.20 2.95
CA PRO A 11 12.02 4.64 3.85
C PRO A 11 10.60 4.35 3.33
N ALA A 12 10.35 4.50 2.03
CA ALA A 12 9.02 4.32 1.46
C ALA A 12 8.52 2.85 1.53
N PRO A 13 9.28 1.84 1.05
CA PRO A 13 8.95 0.43 1.24
C PRO A 13 8.84 0.01 2.71
N LEU A 14 9.72 0.55 3.59
CA LEU A 14 9.68 0.24 5.01
C LEU A 14 8.38 0.76 5.67
N LEU A 15 8.01 2.01 5.39
CA LEU A 15 6.73 2.56 5.87
C LEU A 15 5.54 1.82 5.26
N ALA A 16 5.60 1.44 3.98
CA ALA A 16 4.56 0.62 3.35
C ALA A 16 4.33 -0.69 4.12
N ALA A 17 5.41 -1.41 4.46
CA ALA A 17 5.33 -2.64 5.23
C ALA A 17 4.77 -2.45 6.64
N LEU A 18 5.07 -1.31 7.30
CA LEU A 18 4.52 -1.01 8.63
C LEU A 18 3.02 -0.69 8.58
N PHE A 19 2.60 0.13 7.60
CA PHE A 19 1.23 0.63 7.49
C PHE A 19 0.27 -0.32 6.76
N VAL A 20 0.77 -1.40 6.14
CA VAL A 20 -0.07 -2.44 5.51
C VAL A 20 -1.04 -3.09 6.50
N THR A 21 -0.75 -3.03 7.81
CA THR A 21 -1.65 -3.50 8.87
C THR A 21 -2.99 -2.75 8.89
N GLY A 22 -3.04 -1.50 8.42
CA GLY A 22 -4.28 -0.73 8.29
C GLY A 22 -5.28 -1.32 7.30
N ILE A 23 -4.82 -2.11 6.33
CA ILE A 23 -5.66 -2.82 5.36
C ILE A 23 -5.78 -4.32 5.67
N ALA A 24 -5.25 -4.79 6.80
CA ALA A 24 -5.41 -6.17 7.24
C ALA A 24 -6.87 -6.64 7.35
N PRO A 25 -7.86 -5.79 7.73
CA PRO A 25 -9.27 -6.20 7.73
C PRO A 25 -9.76 -6.71 6.36
N VAL A 26 -9.22 -6.24 5.24
CA VAL A 26 -9.56 -6.72 3.89
C VAL A 26 -9.29 -8.23 3.77
N SER A 27 -8.20 -8.72 4.37
CA SER A 27 -7.90 -10.15 4.43
C SER A 27 -8.93 -10.93 5.26
N GLY A 28 -9.50 -10.32 6.30
CA GLY A 28 -10.50 -10.94 7.16
C GLY A 28 -11.87 -11.05 6.48
N TYR A 29 -12.26 -10.04 5.70
CA TYR A 29 -13.55 -10.03 4.99
C TYR A 29 -13.56 -10.82 3.69
N PHE A 30 -12.48 -10.75 2.91
CA PHE A 30 -12.43 -11.30 1.54
C PHE A 30 -11.44 -12.49 1.40
N GLY A 31 -10.81 -12.89 2.50
CA GLY A 31 -9.88 -14.00 2.56
C GLY A 31 -8.42 -13.60 2.28
N PRO A 32 -7.48 -14.52 2.57
CA PRO A 32 -6.04 -14.25 2.58
C PRO A 32 -5.48 -13.88 1.20
N LEU A 33 -6.05 -14.44 0.12
CA LEU A 33 -5.58 -14.14 -1.25
C LEU A 33 -5.86 -12.68 -1.62
N VAL A 34 -7.06 -12.17 -1.30
CA VAL A 34 -7.45 -10.79 -1.56
C VAL A 34 -6.65 -9.84 -0.67
N GLY A 35 -6.42 -10.21 0.59
CA GLY A 35 -5.54 -9.46 1.49
C GLY A 35 -4.12 -9.32 0.96
N LEU A 36 -3.55 -10.40 0.40
CA LEU A 36 -2.21 -10.39 -0.18
C LEU A 36 -2.13 -9.49 -1.42
N LEU A 37 -3.15 -9.56 -2.29
CA LEU A 37 -3.27 -8.66 -3.44
C LEU A 37 -3.40 -7.19 -3.01
N ALA A 38 -4.20 -6.90 -1.97
CA ALA A 38 -4.34 -5.56 -1.42
C ALA A 38 -3.01 -5.02 -0.87
N GLY A 39 -2.22 -5.83 -0.16
CA GLY A 39 -0.88 -5.47 0.29
C GLY A 39 0.09 -5.15 -0.85
N TYR A 40 0.06 -5.96 -1.91
CA TYR A 40 0.85 -5.69 -3.12
C TYR A 40 0.47 -4.37 -3.78
N LEU A 41 -0.84 -4.10 -3.93
CA LEU A 41 -1.34 -2.86 -4.50
C LEU A 41 -0.99 -1.65 -3.63
N HIS A 42 -1.02 -1.79 -2.30
CA HIS A 42 -0.63 -0.74 -1.36
C HIS A 42 0.82 -0.29 -1.55
N LEU A 43 1.76 -1.23 -1.64
CA LEU A 43 3.16 -0.90 -1.94
C LEU A 43 3.28 -0.17 -3.29
N GLY A 44 2.55 -0.63 -4.31
CA GLY A 44 2.52 0.04 -5.62
C GLY A 44 2.05 1.48 -5.54
N MET A 45 0.97 1.74 -4.80
CA MET A 45 0.40 3.08 -4.61
C MET A 45 1.34 3.99 -3.83
N VAL A 46 1.93 3.52 -2.73
CA VAL A 46 2.90 4.29 -1.94
C VAL A 46 4.05 4.78 -2.82
N MET A 47 4.53 3.98 -3.77
CA MET A 47 5.65 4.36 -4.63
C MET A 47 5.27 5.34 -5.76
N HIS A 48 3.99 5.58 -6.04
CA HIS A 48 3.55 6.40 -7.18
C HIS A 48 2.63 7.57 -6.82
N VAL A 49 2.03 7.59 -5.64
CA VAL A 49 1.09 8.63 -5.20
C VAL A 49 1.80 9.77 -4.45
N GLY A 50 3.08 9.56 -4.09
CA GLY A 50 4.00 10.51 -3.46
C GLY A 50 3.89 11.98 -3.90
N TRP A 51 3.80 12.19 -5.21
CA TRP A 51 3.81 13.52 -5.81
C TRP A 51 2.52 14.33 -5.56
N LEU A 52 1.38 13.68 -5.30
CA LEU A 52 0.09 14.33 -5.08
C LEU A 52 0.05 15.15 -3.78
N HIS A 53 0.93 14.83 -2.84
CA HIS A 53 1.06 15.49 -1.55
C HIS A 53 2.53 15.87 -1.29
N SER A 54 3.20 16.39 -2.32
CA SER A 54 4.52 17.02 -2.23
C SER A 54 5.64 16.14 -1.66
N GLY A 55 5.55 14.81 -1.82
CA GLY A 55 6.55 13.87 -1.34
C GLY A 55 6.46 13.52 0.15
N LEU A 56 5.39 13.93 0.85
CA LEU A 56 5.20 13.61 2.27
C LEU A 56 4.83 12.14 2.49
N ASN A 57 5.82 11.32 2.87
CA ASN A 57 5.68 9.86 2.98
C ASN A 57 4.69 9.36 4.05
N LEU A 58 4.59 10.05 5.20
CA LEU A 58 3.65 9.64 6.27
C LEU A 58 2.19 9.81 5.84
N TYR A 59 1.89 10.89 5.12
CA TYR A 59 0.56 11.14 4.56
C TYR A 59 0.22 10.14 3.46
N ASN A 60 1.22 9.84 2.63
CA ASN A 60 1.12 8.91 1.51
C ASN A 60 0.66 7.50 1.92
N ASN A 61 1.14 7.00 3.05
CA ASN A 61 0.91 5.61 3.43
C ASN A 61 -0.55 5.33 3.81
N GLY A 62 -1.12 6.18 4.68
CA GLY A 62 -2.53 6.12 5.03
C GLY A 62 -3.44 6.44 3.84
N PHE A 63 -3.08 7.45 3.04
CA PHE A 63 -3.83 7.82 1.85
C PHE A 63 -3.87 6.70 0.79
N SER A 64 -2.72 6.11 0.49
CA SER A 64 -2.60 4.94 -0.40
C SER A 64 -3.40 3.75 0.12
N GLY A 65 -3.40 3.50 1.43
CA GLY A 65 -4.21 2.43 2.04
C GLY A 65 -5.72 2.65 1.85
N GLY A 66 -6.18 3.90 2.00
CA GLY A 66 -7.55 4.29 1.72
C GLY A 66 -7.93 4.07 0.25
N LEU A 67 -7.08 4.48 -0.70
CA LEU A 67 -7.32 4.28 -2.14
C LEU A 67 -7.39 2.80 -2.51
N VAL A 68 -6.49 1.97 -1.97
CA VAL A 68 -6.49 0.52 -2.22
C VAL A 68 -7.76 -0.12 -1.67
N THR A 69 -8.15 0.26 -0.46
CA THR A 69 -9.38 -0.27 0.16
C THR A 69 -10.61 0.14 -0.63
N MET A 70 -10.68 1.38 -1.12
CA MET A 70 -11.75 1.81 -2.03
C MET A 70 -11.80 0.95 -3.28
N PHE A 71 -10.65 0.64 -3.89
CA PHE A 71 -10.60 -0.19 -5.11
C PHE A 71 -10.96 -1.66 -4.88
N VAL A 72 -10.65 -2.22 -3.71
CA VAL A 72 -10.84 -3.65 -3.42
C VAL A 72 -12.24 -3.93 -2.88
N VAL A 73 -12.85 -2.98 -2.17
CA VAL A 73 -14.13 -3.14 -1.49
C VAL A 73 -15.32 -2.58 -2.27
N ALA A 74 -15.13 -1.50 -3.07
CA ALA A 74 -16.18 -0.94 -3.92
C ALA A 74 -16.49 -1.86 -5.11
#